data_AF-A0A846UJ45-F1
#
_entry.id   AF-A0A846UJ45-F1
#
_cell.length_a   1.000
_cell.length_b   1.000
_cell.length_c   1.000
_cell.angle_alpha   90.00
_cell.angle_beta   90.00
_cell.angle_gamma   90.00
#
_symmetry.space_group_name_H-M   'P 1'
#
loop_
_entity.id
_entity.type
_entity.pdbx_description
1 polymer ?
#
loop_
_entity_poly.entity_id
_entity_poly.type
_entity_poly.pdbx_seq_one_letter_code
_entity_poly.pdbx_strand_id
1 'polypeptide(L)'
;MTTAETIASIAAVLSLVIAALATLAAFRSAVSARTAQRFAEDSAHTAATLSASRTAIGILVEIQRIKSLSEQATLSYRTLEGFSGSQDNSGVQEALAILRDRTSKAIELGTDARQFTNSSTTLKAAPMQEVARVELRLSSSQVQLAAIRDELERVIAAVEGQNALYREKALAR
;
A
#
# COMPACT_ATOMS: atom_id res chain seq x y z
N MET A 1 -41.10 65.92 18.12
CA MET A 1 -40.39 64.64 18.29
C MET A 1 -40.72 64.11 19.67
N THR A 2 -41.41 62.98 19.74
CA THR A 2 -41.79 62.36 21.02
C THR A 2 -40.61 61.56 21.59
N THR A 3 -40.57 61.38 22.91
CA THR A 3 -39.55 60.56 23.58
C THR A 3 -39.53 59.10 23.07
N ALA A 4 -40.63 58.61 22.50
CA ALA A 4 -40.71 57.30 21.87
C ALA A 4 -39.97 57.23 20.51
N GLU A 5 -39.99 58.30 19.70
CA GLU A 5 -39.30 58.36 18.41
C GLU A 5 -37.78 58.41 18.57
N THR A 6 -37.28 59.10 19.60
CA THR A 6 -35.84 59.11 19.94
C THR A 6 -35.35 57.77 20.46
N ILE A 7 -36.14 57.06 21.26
CA ILE A 7 -35.78 55.73 21.76
C ILE A 7 -35.78 54.71 20.61
N ALA A 8 -36.75 54.78 19.71
CA ALA A 8 -36.82 53.91 18.54
C ALA A 8 -35.65 54.13 17.57
N SER A 9 -35.24 55.37 17.34
CA SER A 9 -34.09 55.67 16.46
C SER A 9 -32.76 55.19 17.05
N ILE A 10 -32.56 55.35 18.37
CA ILE A 10 -31.37 54.84 19.06
C ILE A 10 -31.34 53.30 19.04
N ALA A 11 -32.47 52.65 19.29
CA ALA A 11 -32.58 51.19 19.23
C ALA A 11 -32.28 50.63 17.83
N ALA A 12 -32.74 51.31 16.77
CA ALA A 12 -32.46 50.94 15.39
C ALA A 12 -30.97 51.06 15.05
N VAL A 13 -30.30 52.14 15.49
CA VAL A 13 -28.85 52.34 15.28
C VAL A 13 -28.03 51.28 16.03
N LEU A 14 -28.36 51.00 17.29
CA LEU A 14 -27.68 49.97 18.07
C LEU A 14 -27.85 48.57 17.48
N SER A 15 -29.06 48.24 17.01
CA SER A 15 -29.34 46.96 16.36
C SER A 15 -28.54 46.79 15.06
N LEU A 16 -28.36 47.87 14.29
CA LEU A 16 -27.55 47.87 13.08
C LEU A 16 -26.05 47.69 13.38
N VAL A 17 -25.54 48.31 14.45
CA VAL A 17 -24.14 48.12 14.90
C VAL A 17 -23.90 46.68 15.36
N ILE A 18 -24.81 46.10 16.14
CA ILE A 18 -24.71 44.70 16.59
C ILE A 18 -24.77 43.75 15.39
N ALA A 19 -25.67 43.97 14.44
CA ALA A 19 -25.75 43.18 13.21
C ALA A 19 -24.47 43.30 12.35
N ALA A 20 -23.88 44.50 12.24
CA ALA A 20 -22.63 44.72 11.53
C ALA A 20 -21.43 44.01 12.20
N LEU A 21 -21.37 44.01 13.53
CA LEU A 21 -20.33 43.30 14.29
C LEU A 21 -20.50 41.78 14.19
N ALA A 22 -21.73 41.27 14.26
CA ALA A 22 -22.03 39.85 14.11
C ALA A 22 -21.68 39.33 12.71
N THR A 23 -22.00 40.10 11.66
CA THR A 23 -21.64 39.75 10.27
C THR A 23 -20.14 39.78 10.05
N LEU A 24 -19.41 40.75 10.63
CA LEU A 24 -17.95 40.78 10.58
C LEU A 24 -17.31 39.58 11.29
N ALA A 25 -17.82 39.22 12.49
CA ALA A 25 -17.37 38.03 13.22
C ALA A 25 -17.66 36.74 12.43
N ALA A 26 -18.84 36.63 11.82
CA ALA A 26 -19.19 35.50 10.95
C ALA A 26 -18.29 35.41 9.73
N PHE A 27 -17.91 36.55 9.11
CA PHE A 27 -17.00 36.56 7.97
C PHE A 27 -15.59 36.10 8.37
N ARG A 28 -15.07 36.59 9.50
CA ARG A 28 -13.77 36.14 10.04
C ARG A 28 -13.79 34.66 10.41
N SER A 29 -14.89 34.19 10.99
CA SER A 29 -15.10 32.77 11.30
C SER A 29 -15.15 31.91 10.03
N ALA A 30 -15.87 32.36 8.99
CA ALA A 30 -15.94 31.65 7.70
C ALA A 30 -14.58 31.60 6.99
N VAL A 31 -13.79 32.68 7.05
CA VAL A 31 -12.41 32.69 6.52
C VAL A 31 -11.53 31.71 7.30
N SER A 32 -11.60 31.73 8.63
CA SER A 32 -10.85 30.79 9.48
C SER A 32 -11.25 29.33 9.22
N ALA A 33 -12.54 29.05 9.08
CA ALA A 33 -13.05 27.72 8.75
C ALA A 33 -12.57 27.24 7.38
N ARG A 34 -12.58 28.11 6.36
CA ARG A 34 -12.03 27.79 5.02
C ARG A 34 -10.53 27.48 5.07
N THR A 35 -9.77 28.27 5.82
CA THR A 35 -8.33 28.03 5.97
C THR A 35 -8.07 26.72 6.72
N ALA A 36 -8.81 26.44 7.80
CA ALA A 36 -8.72 25.18 8.52
C ALA A 36 -9.09 23.97 7.64
N GLN A 37 -10.13 24.09 6.82
CA GLN A 37 -10.54 23.07 5.86
C GLN A 37 -9.42 22.79 4.85
N ARG A 38 -8.80 23.81 4.27
CA ARG A 38 -7.67 23.65 3.33
C ARG A 38 -6.50 22.93 3.98
N PHE A 39 -6.12 23.31 5.20
CA PHE A 39 -5.05 22.64 5.93
C PHE A 39 -5.39 21.17 6.24
N ALA A 40 -6.65 20.88 6.58
CA ALA A 40 -7.09 19.50 6.79
C ALA A 40 -7.03 18.67 5.50
N GLU A 41 -7.46 19.24 4.37
CA GLU A 41 -7.38 18.60 3.06
C GLU A 41 -5.92 18.32 2.64
N ASP A 42 -5.04 19.32 2.78
CA ASP A 42 -3.60 19.18 2.47
C ASP A 42 -2.91 18.15 3.37
N SER A 43 -3.26 18.14 4.67
CA SER A 43 -2.74 17.18 5.63
C SER A 43 -3.20 15.76 5.32
N ALA A 44 -4.49 15.57 5.02
CA ALA A 44 -5.04 14.29 4.61
C ALA A 44 -4.38 13.79 3.32
N HIS A 45 -4.14 14.68 2.36
CA HIS A 45 -3.49 14.34 1.09
C HIS A 45 -2.06 13.87 1.29
N THR A 46 -1.31 14.60 2.12
CA THR A 46 0.05 14.24 2.50
C THR A 46 0.09 12.89 3.19
N ALA A 47 -0.82 12.63 4.13
CA ALA A 47 -0.91 11.36 4.85
C ALA A 47 -1.24 10.19 3.90
N ALA A 48 -2.21 10.35 3.01
CA ALA A 48 -2.57 9.33 2.02
C ALA A 48 -1.42 9.01 1.06
N THR A 49 -0.73 10.05 0.57
CA THR A 49 0.43 9.90 -0.32
C THR A 49 1.56 9.16 0.38
N LEU A 50 1.85 9.49 1.65
CA LEU A 50 2.86 8.79 2.45
C LEU A 50 2.47 7.33 2.74
N SER A 51 1.19 7.06 3.00
CA SER A 51 0.67 5.69 3.15
C SER A 51 0.93 4.88 1.89
N ALA A 52 0.51 5.38 0.74
CA ALA A 52 0.72 4.73 -0.56
C ALA A 52 2.22 4.52 -0.87
N SER A 53 3.10 5.48 -0.54
CA SER A 53 4.55 5.31 -0.67
C SER A 53 5.10 4.17 0.17
N ARG A 54 4.67 4.06 1.43
CA ARG A 54 5.11 2.97 2.30
C ARG A 54 4.65 1.62 1.77
N THR A 55 3.39 1.53 1.32
CA THR A 55 2.84 0.31 0.73
C THR A 55 3.59 -0.09 -0.54
N ALA A 56 3.89 0.87 -1.43
CA ALA A 56 4.66 0.61 -2.63
C ALA A 56 6.08 0.08 -2.31
N ILE A 57 6.78 0.70 -1.36
CA ILE A 57 8.10 0.22 -0.92
C ILE A 57 7.99 -1.19 -0.33
N GLY A 58 6.98 -1.44 0.51
CA GLY A 58 6.72 -2.76 1.09
C GLY A 58 6.54 -3.84 0.03
N ILE A 59 5.79 -3.54 -1.04
CA ILE A 59 5.63 -4.44 -2.20
C ILE A 59 6.98 -4.76 -2.85
N LEU A 60 7.84 -3.76 -3.08
CA LEU A 60 9.14 -3.99 -3.72
C LEU A 60 10.05 -4.89 -2.86
N VAL A 61 10.03 -4.70 -1.54
CA VAL A 61 10.75 -5.55 -0.59
C VAL A 61 10.18 -6.98 -0.61
N GLU A 62 8.85 -7.13 -0.62
CA GLU A 62 8.20 -8.45 -0.64
C GLU A 62 8.54 -9.22 -1.93
N ILE A 63 8.63 -8.53 -3.07
CA ILE A 63 9.08 -9.14 -4.33
C ILE A 63 10.51 -9.65 -4.25
N GLN A 64 11.41 -8.91 -3.59
CA GLN A 64 12.78 -9.38 -3.36
C GLN A 64 12.80 -10.63 -2.47
N ARG A 65 11.97 -10.67 -1.43
CA ARG A 65 11.81 -11.85 -0.57
C ARG A 65 11.29 -13.05 -1.35
N ILE A 66 10.26 -12.86 -2.19
CA ILE A 66 9.69 -13.91 -3.05
C ILE A 66 10.75 -14.48 -4.00
N LYS A 67 11.58 -13.62 -4.62
CA LYS A 67 12.69 -14.06 -5.47
C LYS A 67 13.67 -14.95 -4.70
N SER A 68 14.08 -14.51 -3.50
CA SER A 68 14.98 -15.27 -2.65
C SER A 68 14.39 -16.64 -2.25
N LEU A 69 13.11 -16.67 -1.88
CA LEU A 69 12.41 -17.93 -1.59
C LEU A 69 12.33 -18.85 -2.83
N SER A 70 12.06 -18.30 -4.01
CA SER A 70 12.04 -19.08 -5.25
C SER A 70 13.42 -19.67 -5.58
N GLU A 71 14.49 -18.93 -5.32
CA GLU A 71 15.87 -19.42 -5.48
C GLU A 71 16.18 -20.54 -4.49
N GLN A 72 15.80 -20.39 -3.22
CA GLN A 72 15.93 -21.44 -2.20
C GLN A 72 15.14 -22.71 -2.58
N ALA A 73 13.90 -22.56 -3.03
CA ALA A 73 13.07 -23.68 -3.48
C ALA A 73 13.72 -24.38 -4.69
N THR A 74 14.28 -23.62 -5.63
CA THR A 74 15.01 -24.16 -6.79
C THR A 74 16.21 -25.01 -6.36
N LEU A 75 17.00 -24.51 -5.42
CA LEU A 75 18.14 -25.26 -4.86
C LEU A 75 17.70 -26.53 -4.13
N SER A 76 16.59 -26.46 -3.40
CA SER A 76 16.01 -27.60 -2.68
C SER A 76 15.56 -28.69 -3.66
N TYR A 77 14.90 -28.33 -4.76
CA TYR A 77 14.51 -29.28 -5.80
C TYR A 77 15.71 -29.91 -6.51
N ARG A 78 16.75 -29.14 -6.83
CA ARG A 78 17.98 -29.69 -7.43
C ARG A 78 18.70 -30.67 -6.49
N THR A 79 18.67 -30.37 -5.18
CA THR A 79 19.20 -31.28 -4.15
C THR A 79 18.41 -32.58 -4.11
N LEU A 80 17.09 -32.50 -4.25
CA LEU A 80 16.20 -33.67 -4.31
C LEU A 80 16.47 -34.55 -5.52
N GLU A 81 16.71 -33.95 -6.70
CA GLU A 81 17.14 -34.70 -7.90
C GLU A 81 18.47 -35.43 -7.66
N GLY A 82 19.43 -34.75 -7.02
CA GLY A 82 20.72 -35.35 -6.68
C GLY A 82 20.60 -36.59 -5.79
N PHE A 83 19.72 -36.54 -4.77
CA PHE A 83 19.52 -37.69 -3.88
C PHE A 83 18.63 -38.79 -4.46
N SER A 84 17.66 -38.45 -5.30
CA SER A 84 16.75 -39.43 -5.91
C SER A 84 17.38 -40.16 -7.11
N GLY A 85 18.50 -39.67 -7.64
CA GLY A 85 19.17 -40.24 -8.82
C GLY A 85 18.37 -40.09 -10.12
N SER A 86 17.27 -39.31 -10.08
CA SER A 86 16.39 -39.06 -11.21
C SER A 86 16.72 -37.69 -11.80
N GLN A 87 17.81 -37.59 -12.56
CA GLN A 87 18.04 -36.43 -13.41
C GLN A 87 16.90 -36.33 -14.43
N ASP A 88 16.34 -35.13 -14.62
CA ASP A 88 15.21 -34.85 -15.52
C ASP A 88 13.87 -35.46 -15.12
N ASN A 89 13.56 -35.47 -13.82
CA ASN A 89 12.21 -35.82 -13.38
C ASN A 89 11.22 -34.77 -13.90
N SER A 90 10.24 -35.18 -14.71
CA SER A 90 9.21 -34.29 -15.26
C SER A 90 8.47 -33.50 -14.18
N GLY A 91 8.26 -34.10 -13.00
CA GLY A 91 7.62 -33.43 -11.87
C GLY A 91 8.49 -32.34 -11.23
N VAL A 92 9.82 -32.50 -11.23
CA VAL A 92 10.74 -31.45 -10.74
C VAL A 92 10.82 -30.31 -11.74
N GLN A 93 10.88 -30.61 -13.04
CA GLN A 93 10.86 -29.59 -14.09
C GLN A 93 9.55 -28.78 -14.06
N GLU A 94 8.40 -29.43 -13.86
CA GLU A 94 7.11 -28.77 -13.67
C GLU A 94 7.12 -27.87 -12.41
N ALA A 95 7.64 -28.37 -11.29
CA ALA A 95 7.74 -27.58 -10.06
C ALA A 95 8.63 -26.33 -10.25
N LEU A 96 9.77 -26.46 -10.93
CA LEU A 96 10.64 -25.33 -11.26
C LEU A 96 9.95 -24.32 -12.19
N ALA A 97 9.12 -24.78 -13.13
CA ALA A 97 8.33 -23.90 -13.98
C ALA A 97 7.28 -23.12 -13.17
N ILE A 98 6.60 -23.77 -12.22
CA ILE A 98 5.64 -23.11 -11.30
C ILE A 98 6.34 -22.05 -10.44
N LEU A 99 7.54 -22.33 -9.92
CA LEU A 99 8.33 -21.34 -9.15
C LEU A 99 8.66 -20.11 -10.00
N ARG A 100 9.03 -20.32 -11.26
CA ARG A 100 9.33 -19.24 -12.21
C ARG A 100 8.10 -18.40 -12.52
N ASP A 101 6.96 -19.03 -12.78
CA ASP A 101 5.68 -18.36 -13.04
C ASP A 101 5.25 -17.49 -11.86
N ARG A 102 5.30 -18.05 -10.64
CA ARG A 102 5.00 -17.31 -9.40
C ARG A 102 5.91 -16.10 -9.20
N THR A 103 7.20 -16.26 -9.50
CA THR A 103 8.16 -15.16 -9.43
C THR A 103 7.86 -14.09 -10.48
N SER A 104 7.51 -14.47 -11.71
CA SER A 104 7.08 -13.54 -12.75
C SER A 104 5.83 -12.77 -12.33
N LYS A 105 4.82 -13.48 -11.83
CA LYS A 105 3.59 -12.87 -11.31
C LYS A 105 3.85 -11.89 -10.18
N ALA A 106 4.75 -12.21 -9.25
CA ALA A 106 5.15 -11.28 -8.19
C ALA A 106 5.81 -10.00 -8.77
N ILE A 107 6.67 -10.15 -9.78
CA ILE A 107 7.30 -9.01 -10.49
C ILE A 107 6.22 -8.15 -11.17
N GLU A 108 5.24 -8.77 -11.84
CA GLU A 108 4.13 -8.08 -12.50
C GLU A 108 3.27 -7.29 -11.51
N LEU A 109 2.92 -7.88 -10.36
CA LEU A 109 2.19 -7.21 -9.27
C LEU A 109 2.93 -5.98 -8.72
N GLY A 110 4.25 -5.95 -8.84
CA GLY A 110 5.11 -4.82 -8.46
C GLY A 110 5.23 -3.72 -9.52
N THR A 111 4.57 -3.82 -10.66
CA THR A 111 4.65 -2.80 -11.72
C THR A 111 4.07 -1.48 -11.23
N ASP A 112 2.88 -1.50 -10.65
CA ASP A 112 2.22 -0.31 -10.08
C ASP A 112 3.06 0.31 -8.95
N ALA A 113 3.67 -0.52 -8.09
CA ALA A 113 4.55 -0.05 -7.03
C ALA A 113 5.80 0.65 -7.58
N ARG A 114 6.44 0.10 -8.63
CA ARG A 114 7.60 0.72 -9.29
C ARG A 114 7.22 2.03 -9.98
N GLN A 115 6.11 2.04 -10.69
CA GLN A 115 5.61 3.24 -11.34
C GLN A 115 5.34 4.32 -10.30
N PHE A 116 4.70 3.96 -9.19
CA PHE A 116 4.41 4.88 -8.09
C PHE A 116 5.68 5.45 -7.45
N THR A 117 6.68 4.62 -7.14
CA THR A 117 7.94 5.12 -6.55
C THR A 117 8.69 6.04 -7.51
N ASN A 118 8.70 5.71 -8.81
CA ASN A 118 9.37 6.49 -9.85
C ASN A 118 8.64 7.81 -10.18
N SER A 119 7.35 7.90 -9.90
CA SER A 119 6.48 9.07 -10.13
C SER A 119 6.02 9.74 -8.82
N SER A 120 6.72 9.50 -7.71
CA SER A 120 6.30 9.98 -6.39
C SER A 120 6.23 11.51 -6.27
N THR A 121 7.00 12.24 -7.08
CA THR A 121 6.96 13.71 -7.15
C THR A 121 5.71 14.25 -7.87
N THR A 122 5.18 13.53 -8.86
CA THR A 122 3.95 13.91 -9.59
C THR A 122 2.69 13.65 -8.77
N LEU A 123 2.72 12.68 -7.85
CA LEU A 123 1.57 12.33 -7.01
C LEU A 123 1.27 13.31 -5.87
N LYS A 124 2.26 14.09 -5.41
CA LYS A 124 1.99 15.22 -4.50
C LYS A 124 1.03 16.26 -5.10
N ALA A 125 1.00 16.35 -6.42
CA ALA A 125 0.10 17.25 -7.15
C ALA A 125 -1.16 16.53 -7.68
N ALA A 126 -1.27 15.21 -7.51
CA ALA A 126 -2.40 14.44 -8.02
C ALA A 126 -3.65 14.63 -7.14
N PRO A 127 -4.87 14.55 -7.70
CA PRO A 127 -6.10 14.58 -6.92
C PRO A 127 -6.16 13.44 -5.89
N MET A 128 -6.78 13.69 -4.73
CA MET A 128 -6.92 12.69 -3.65
C MET A 128 -7.56 11.37 -4.15
N GLN A 129 -8.52 11.45 -5.08
CA GLN A 129 -9.18 10.28 -5.65
C GLN A 129 -8.20 9.38 -6.43
N GLU A 130 -7.19 9.97 -7.06
CA GLU A 130 -6.15 9.23 -7.77
C GLU A 130 -5.22 8.52 -6.78
N VAL A 131 -4.80 9.22 -5.71
CA VAL A 131 -4.01 8.63 -4.62
C VAL A 131 -4.74 7.43 -4.01
N ALA A 132 -6.03 7.58 -3.67
CA ALA A 132 -6.84 6.49 -3.13
C ALA A 132 -6.98 5.31 -4.10
N ARG A 133 -7.14 5.57 -5.41
CA ARG A 133 -7.20 4.51 -6.43
C ARG A 133 -5.88 3.75 -6.53
N VAL A 134 -4.75 4.45 -6.41
CA VAL A 134 -3.44 3.79 -6.40
C VAL A 134 -3.26 2.97 -5.12
N GLU A 135 -3.60 3.53 -3.96
CA GLU A 135 -3.51 2.82 -2.67
C GLU A 135 -4.33 1.53 -2.66
N LEU A 136 -5.53 1.53 -3.25
CA LEU A 136 -6.36 0.33 -3.38
C LEU A 136 -5.67 -0.74 -4.25
N ARG A 137 -5.06 -0.35 -5.38
CA ARG A 137 -4.33 -1.28 -6.25
C ARG A 137 -3.10 -1.85 -5.56
N LEU A 138 -2.32 -1.01 -4.87
CA LEU A 138 -1.17 -1.44 -4.08
C LEU A 138 -1.59 -2.43 -2.98
N SER A 139 -2.66 -2.12 -2.26
CA SER A 139 -3.19 -3.01 -1.21
C SER A 139 -3.60 -4.38 -1.76
N SER A 140 -4.27 -4.41 -2.92
CA SER A 140 -4.61 -5.65 -3.62
C SER A 140 -3.36 -6.45 -4.02
N SER A 141 -2.35 -5.79 -4.60
CA SER A 141 -1.08 -6.43 -4.94
C SER A 141 -0.38 -7.00 -3.70
N GLN A 142 -0.42 -6.29 -2.57
CA GLN A 142 0.21 -6.74 -1.33
C GLN A 142 -0.42 -8.04 -0.80
N VAL A 143 -1.75 -8.17 -0.84
CA VAL A 143 -2.45 -9.40 -0.45
C VAL A 143 -2.05 -10.57 -1.35
N GLN A 144 -1.97 -10.33 -2.66
CA GLN A 144 -1.57 -11.37 -3.62
C GLN A 144 -0.11 -11.80 -3.43
N LEU A 145 0.79 -10.86 -3.13
CA LEU A 145 2.20 -11.17 -2.83
C LEU A 145 2.34 -12.00 -1.55
N ALA A 146 1.56 -11.68 -0.51
CA ALA A 146 1.55 -12.48 0.72
C ALA A 146 1.12 -13.93 0.44
N ALA A 147 0.09 -14.14 -0.41
CA ALA A 147 -0.33 -15.48 -0.81
C ALA A 147 0.78 -16.24 -1.56
N ILE A 148 1.46 -15.58 -2.51
CA ILE A 148 2.59 -16.18 -3.23
C ILE A 148 3.72 -16.56 -2.26
N ARG A 149 4.06 -15.69 -1.32
CA ARG A 149 5.07 -15.98 -0.30
C ARG A 149 4.68 -17.22 0.53
N ASP A 150 3.48 -17.25 1.07
CA ASP A 150 3.01 -18.35 1.93
C ASP A 150 2.94 -19.68 1.16
N GLU A 151 2.68 -19.65 -0.15
CA GLU A 151 2.79 -20.83 -1.03
C GLU A 151 4.24 -21.28 -1.22
N LEU A 152 5.18 -20.34 -1.42
CA LEU A 152 6.61 -20.67 -1.57
C LEU A 152 7.20 -21.23 -0.28
N GLU A 153 6.89 -20.65 0.88
CA GLU A 153 7.34 -21.14 2.19
C GLU A 153 6.86 -22.58 2.42
N ARG A 154 5.61 -22.89 2.06
CA ARG A 154 5.07 -24.27 2.13
C ARG A 154 5.80 -25.23 1.18
N VAL A 155 6.10 -24.80 -0.04
CA VAL A 155 6.85 -25.62 -1.01
C VAL A 155 8.26 -25.92 -0.49
N ILE A 156 8.97 -24.91 0.02
CA ILE A 156 10.31 -25.09 0.59
C ILE A 156 10.28 -26.09 1.73
N ALA A 157 9.38 -25.90 2.71
CA ALA A 157 9.27 -26.80 3.85
C ALA A 157 8.98 -28.25 3.42
N ALA A 158 8.13 -28.46 2.41
CA ALA A 158 7.82 -29.78 1.88
C ALA A 158 9.04 -30.43 1.21
N VAL A 159 9.77 -29.71 0.35
CA VAL A 159 10.93 -30.25 -0.39
C VAL A 159 12.12 -30.47 0.54
N GLU A 160 12.38 -29.55 1.47
CA GLU A 160 13.42 -29.72 2.49
C GLU A 160 13.12 -30.93 3.40
N GLY A 161 11.86 -31.16 3.76
CA GLY A 161 11.43 -32.37 4.46
C GLY A 161 11.73 -33.65 3.68
N GLN A 162 11.47 -33.66 2.36
CA GLN A 162 11.84 -34.80 1.51
C GLN A 162 13.36 -34.99 1.44
N ASN A 163 14.12 -33.92 1.27
CA ASN A 163 15.59 -33.97 1.24
C ASN A 163 16.17 -34.54 2.54
N ALA A 164 15.63 -34.18 3.70
CA ALA A 164 16.05 -34.72 4.98
C ALA A 164 15.85 -36.25 5.03
N LEU A 165 14.67 -36.73 4.63
CA LEU A 165 14.37 -38.17 4.59
C LEU A 165 15.29 -38.94 3.64
N TYR A 166 15.59 -38.38 2.46
CA TYR A 166 16.53 -39.02 1.53
C TYR A 166 17.97 -39.04 2.07
N ARG A 167 18.40 -37.95 2.73
CA ARG A 167 19.71 -37.89 3.37
C ARG A 167 19.86 -38.93 4.48
N GLU A 168 18.87 -39.07 5.35
CA GLU A 168 18.87 -40.10 6.40
C GLU A 168 18.98 -41.51 5.82
N LYS A 169 18.22 -41.81 4.76
CA LYS A 169 18.30 -43.11 4.06
C LYS A 169 19.66 -43.34 3.41
N ALA A 170 20.31 -42.30 2.90
CA ALA A 170 21.64 -42.41 2.29
C ALA A 170 22.73 -42.65 3.33
N LEU A 171 22.60 -42.08 4.54
CA LEU A 171 23.55 -42.26 5.64
C LEU A 171 23.37 -43.60 6.40
N ALA A 172 22.19 -44.21 6.32
CA ALA A 172 21.89 -45.50 6.96
C ALA A 172 22.33 -46.72 6.11
N ARG A 173 22.93 -46.50 4.94
CA ARG A 173 23.50 -47.53 4.06
C ARG A 173 25.02 -47.57 4.22
#